data_AF-A0A3R6KA79-F1
#
_entry.id   AF-A0A3R6KA79-F1
#
_cell.length_a   1.000
_cell.length_b   1.000
_cell.length_c   1.000
_cell.angle_alpha   90.00
_cell.angle_beta   90.00
_cell.angle_gamma   90.00
#
_symmetry.space_group_name_H-M   'P 1'
#
loop_
_entity.id
_entity.type
_entity.pdbx_description
1 polymer ?
#
loop_
_entity_poly.entity_id
_entity_poly.type
_entity_poly.pdbx_seq_one_letter_code
_entity_poly.pdbx_strand_id
1 'polypeptide(L)' 'MNIPNSVTCIEKGAFGGCGSLVNIIIPNSVTTIESGAFGGCNNILSQIKSDIIQRFGEEVFES' A
#
# COMPACT_ATOMS: atom_id res chain seq x y z
N MET A 1 9.33 -5.50 -0.48
CA MET A 1 9.82 -4.14 -0.13
C MET A 1 9.53 -3.89 1.34
N ASN A 2 10.46 -3.27 2.06
CA ASN A 2 10.29 -2.93 3.48
C ASN A 2 10.21 -1.42 3.63
N ILE A 3 9.12 -0.93 4.21
CA ILE A 3 8.97 0.49 4.57
C ILE A 3 9.64 0.71 5.93
N PRO A 4 10.49 1.74 6.10
CA PRO A 4 11.10 2.05 7.39
C PRO A 4 10.05 2.35 8.48
N ASN A 5 10.34 1.98 9.73
CA ASN A 5 9.47 2.27 10.89
C ASN A 5 9.35 3.78 11.21
N SER A 6 10.16 4.64 10.58
CA SER A 6 10.03 6.09 10.69
C SER A 6 8.91 6.66 9.81
N VAL A 7 8.37 5.87 8.88
CA VAL A 7 7.30 6.30 7.99
C VAL A 7 5.97 6.19 8.71
N THR A 8 5.22 7.30 8.70
CA THR A 8 3.89 7.42 9.29
C THR A 8 2.78 7.56 8.24
N CYS A 9 3.12 8.06 7.05
CA CYS A 9 2.20 8.29 5.95
C CYS A 9 2.75 7.75 4.63
N ILE A 10 1.89 7.13 3.81
CA ILE A 10 2.15 6.80 2.41
C ILE A 10 1.23 7.68 1.56
N GLU A 11 1.84 8.62 0.84
CA GLU A 11 1.12 9.62 0.04
C GLU A 11 0.48 9.03 -1.22
N LYS A 12 -0.45 9.79 -1.81
CA LYS A 12 -1.15 9.44 -3.03
C LYS A 12 -0.17 9.09 -4.15
N GLY A 13 -0.37 7.92 -4.76
CA GLY A 13 0.44 7.45 -5.88
C GLY A 13 1.89 7.06 -5.53
N ALA A 14 2.28 6.98 -4.25
CA ALA A 14 3.66 6.64 -3.86
C ALA A 14 4.18 5.33 -4.48
N PHE A 15 3.29 4.35 -4.66
CA PHE A 15 3.54 3.09 -5.38
C PHE A 15 2.64 2.96 -6.62
N GLY A 16 2.00 4.05 -7.05
CA GLY A 16 1.14 4.09 -8.23
C GLY A 16 1.87 3.54 -9.47
N GLY A 17 1.26 2.58 -10.14
CA GLY A 17 1.80 1.94 -11.35
C GLY A 17 2.90 0.91 -11.08
N CYS A 18 3.21 0.56 -9.82
CA CYS A 18 4.19 -0.48 -9.50
C CYS A 18 3.64 -1.89 -9.78
N GLY A 19 3.43 -2.21 -11.07
CA GLY A 19 2.89 -3.50 -11.50
C GLY A 19 3.77 -4.69 -11.11
N SER A 20 5.08 -4.50 -10.90
CA SER A 20 5.99 -5.56 -10.44
C SER A 20 6.00 -5.75 -8.92
N LEU A 21 5.26 -4.94 -8.15
CA LEU A 21 5.23 -5.06 -6.69
C LEU A 21 4.41 -6.29 -6.28
N VAL A 22 5.10 -7.35 -5.86
CA VAL A 22 4.47 -8.61 -5.40
C VAL A 22 4.28 -8.62 -3.88
N ASN A 23 5.24 -8.07 -3.14
CA ASN A 23 5.28 -8.14 -1.68
C ASN A 23 5.73 -6.81 -1.06
N ILE A 24 4.98 -6.34 -0.06
CA ILE A 24 5.29 -5.15 0.73
C ILE A 24 4.89 -5.38 2.19
N ILE A 25 5.74 -4.93 3.12
CA ILE A 25 5.43 -4.92 4.55
C ILE A 25 5.04 -3.49 4.94
N ILE A 26 3.80 -3.32 5.42
CA ILE A 26 3.30 -2.07 5.98
C ILE A 26 3.50 -2.09 7.50
N PRO A 27 4.52 -1.39 8.04
CA PRO A 27 4.77 -1.39 9.48
C PRO A 27 3.61 -0.75 10.23
N ASN A 28 3.51 -1.05 11.53
CA ASN A 28 2.49 -0.47 12.42
C ASN A 28 2.67 1.04 12.62
N SER A 29 3.86 1.59 12.30
CA SER A 29 4.11 3.02 12.32
C SER A 29 3.32 3.78 11.26
N VAL A 30 2.96 3.12 10.15
CA VAL A 30 2.13 3.72 9.10
C VAL A 30 0.70 3.77 9.61
N THR A 31 0.24 4.99 9.88
CA THR A 31 -1.12 5.30 10.34
C THR A 31 -2.01 5.79 9.22
N THR A 32 -1.42 6.21 8.09
CA THR A 32 -2.16 6.79 6.96
C THR A 32 -1.61 6.27 5.64
N ILE A 33 -2.51 5.88 4.75
CA ILE A 33 -2.23 5.58 3.34
C ILE A 33 -3.28 6.34 2.54
N GLU A 34 -2.85 7.25 1.69
CA GLU A 34 -3.78 8.04 0.89
C GLU A 34 -4.36 7.24 -0.28
N SER A 35 -5.51 7.67 -0.77
CA SER A 35 -6.19 7.06 -1.91
C SER A 35 -5.24 6.97 -3.12
N GLY A 36 -5.25 5.80 -3.76
CA GLY A 36 -4.41 5.46 -4.90
C GLY A 36 -2.91 5.37 -4.64
N ALA A 37 -2.46 5.31 -3.37
CA ALA A 37 -1.07 4.99 -3.04
C ALA A 37 -0.55 3.73 -3.76
N PHE A 38 -1.41 2.74 -3.98
CA PHE A 38 -1.12 1.47 -4.67
C PHE A 38 -1.90 1.31 -5.98
N GLY A 39 -2.45 2.39 -6.55
CA GLY A 39 -3.19 2.33 -7.81
C GLY A 39 -2.37 1.66 -8.91
N GLY A 40 -2.89 0.60 -9.55
CA GLY A 40 -2.18 -0.14 -10.59
C GLY A 40 -1.14 -1.17 -10.10
N CYS A 41 -1.03 -1.41 -8.79
CA CYS A 41 -0.22 -2.51 -8.23
C CYS A 41 -0.94 -3.87 -8.33
N ASN A 42 -1.04 -4.42 -9.54
CA ASN A 42 -1.89 -5.59 -9.81
C ASN A 42 -1.33 -6.93 -9.32
N ASN A 43 -0.03 -7.01 -8.99
CA ASN A 43 0.63 -8.26 -8.61
C ASN A 43 0.84 -8.43 -7.10
N ILE A 44 0.35 -7.51 -6.26
CA ILE A 44 0.43 -7.66 -4.80
C ILE A 44 -0.30 -8.94 -4.39
N LEU A 45 0.34 -9.76 -3.55
CA LEU A 45 -0.26 -10.99 -3.03
C LEU A 45 -1.63 -10.70 -2.38
N SER A 46 -2.62 -11.54 -2.67
CA SER A 46 -4.00 -11.35 -2.21
C SER A 46 -4.12 -11.23 -0.69
N GLN A 47 -3.30 -11.97 0.07
CA GLN A 47 -3.24 -11.88 1.53
C GLN A 47 -2.79 -10.49 1.98
N ILE A 48 -1.71 -9.96 1.41
CA ILE A 48 -1.20 -8.61 1.70
C ILE A 48 -2.23 -7.55 1.29
N LYS A 49 -2.86 -7.72 0.13
CA LYS A 49 -3.92 -6.83 -0.33
C LYS A 49 -5.09 -6.80 0.67
N SER A 50 -5.50 -7.96 1.19
CA SER A 50 -6.55 -8.04 2.20
C SER A 50 -6.15 -7.33 3.50
N ASP A 51 -4.92 -7.53 3.97
CA ASP A 51 -4.41 -6.88 5.19
C ASP A 51 -4.39 -5.34 5.06
N ILE A 52 -3.99 -4.83 3.89
CA ILE A 52 -3.99 -3.39 3.60
C ILE A 52 -5.42 -2.86 3.56
N ILE A 53 -6.34 -3.54 2.87
CA ILE A 53 -7.76 -3.13 2.78
C ILE A 53 -8.42 -3.08 4.17
N GLN A 54 -8.18 -4.10 5.01
CA GLN A 54 -8.74 -4.14 6.36
C GLN A 54 -8.28 -2.97 7.23
N ARG A 55 -7.06 -2.48 7.01
CA ARG A 55 -6.46 -1.41 7.82
C ARG A 55 -6.73 0.00 7.27
N PHE A 56 -6.76 0.15 5.95
CA PHE A 56 -6.73 1.46 5.29
C PHE A 56 -7.79 1.66 4.20
N GLY A 57 -8.64 0.67 3.96
CA GLY A 57 -9.71 0.74 2.96
C GLY A 57 -9.28 0.35 1.55
N GLU A 58 -10.25 0.16 0.66
CA GLU A 58 -10.03 -0.23 -0.74
C GLU A 58 -9.55 0.93 -1.61
N GLU A 59 -9.85 2.18 -1.21
CA GLU A 59 -9.53 3.43 -1.92
C GLU A 59 -8.03 3.61 -2.17
N VAL A 60 -7.18 2.96 -1.37
CA VAL A 60 -5.72 3.01 -1.52
C VAL A 60 -5.24 2.29 -2.78
N PHE A 61 -6.09 1.47 -3.41
CA PHE A 61 -5.83 0.79 -4.69
C PHE A 61 -6.57 1.40 -5.88
N GLU A 62 -7.43 2.39 -5.67
CA GLU A 62 -8.14 3.10 -6.75
C GLU A 62 -7.20 4.04 -7.50
N SER A 63 -7.47 4.32 -8.78
CA SER A 63 -6.61 5.19 -9.62
C SER A 63 -7.06 6.65 -9.60
#